data_AF-A0A9R1V948-F1
#
_entry.id   AF-A0A9R1V948-F1
#
_cell.length_a   1.000
_cell.length_b   1.000
_cell.length_c   1.000
_cell.angle_alpha   90.00
_cell.angle_beta   90.00
_cell.angle_gamma   90.00
#
_symmetry.space_group_name_H-M   'P 1'
#
loop_
_entity.id
_entity.type
_entity.pdbx_description
1 polymer ?
#
loop_
_entity_poly.entity_id
_entity_poly.type
_entity_poly.pdbx_seq_one_letter_code
_entity_poly.pdbx_strand_id
1 'polypeptide(L)'
;MIHDLDASIRKRALELVYLLVNETNVKPLTKELIDYLHVSDQDFKGDLTEKICSIIEKLSPDKIWYIDQMLMVLSEVCIMVVGSCK
;
A
#
# COMPACT_ATOMS: atom_id res chain seq x y z
N MET A 1 15.28 -13.62 -13.67
CA MET A 1 16.03 -12.45 -14.22
C MET A 1 15.11 -11.31 -14.65
N ILE A 2 14.03 -11.53 -15.43
CA ILE A 2 13.08 -10.46 -15.76
C ILE A 2 12.18 -10.10 -14.55
N HIS A 3 11.78 -11.10 -13.75
CA HIS A 3 10.94 -10.91 -12.56
C HIS A 3 11.60 -10.03 -11.48
N ASP A 4 12.89 -10.24 -11.20
CA ASP A 4 13.67 -9.41 -10.26
C ASP A 4 13.86 -7.96 -10.73
N LEU A 5 14.06 -7.77 -12.05
CA LEU A 5 14.20 -6.43 -12.63
C LEU A 5 12.91 -5.64 -12.42
N ASP A 6 11.78 -6.27 -12.66
CA ASP A 6 10.45 -5.67 -12.53
C ASP A 6 10.12 -5.34 -11.07
N ALA A 7 10.45 -6.24 -10.13
CA ALA A 7 10.31 -5.99 -8.69
C ALA A 7 11.17 -4.81 -8.22
N SER A 8 12.41 -4.68 -8.71
CA SER A 8 13.29 -3.57 -8.34
C SER A 8 12.81 -2.21 -8.86
N ILE A 9 12.20 -2.18 -10.06
CA ILE A 9 11.60 -0.98 -10.65
C ILE A 9 10.36 -0.57 -9.85
N ARG A 10 9.48 -1.52 -9.52
CA ARG A 10 8.28 -1.28 -8.70
C ARG A 10 8.63 -0.75 -7.32
N LYS A 11 9.67 -1.30 -6.67
CA LYS A 11 10.19 -0.78 -5.40
C LYS A 11 10.70 0.66 -5.52
N ARG A 12 11.47 0.98 -6.57
CA ARG A 12 11.95 2.36 -6.80
C ARG A 12 10.82 3.34 -7.06
N ALA A 13 9.83 2.95 -7.87
CA ALA A 13 8.65 3.77 -8.11
C ALA A 13 7.90 4.05 -6.80
N LEU A 14 7.76 3.03 -5.94
CA LEU A 14 7.12 3.17 -4.64
C LEU A 14 7.89 4.12 -3.70
N GLU A 15 9.22 4.06 -3.67
CA GLU A 15 10.04 5.02 -2.91
C GLU A 15 9.85 6.46 -3.42
N LEU A 16 9.77 6.65 -4.74
CA LEU A 16 9.54 7.97 -5.33
C LEU A 16 8.14 8.50 -4.98
N VAL A 17 7.11 7.66 -5.10
CA VAL A 17 5.74 8.01 -4.67
C VAL A 17 5.74 8.40 -3.20
N TYR A 18 6.43 7.63 -2.35
CA TYR A 18 6.57 7.92 -0.92
C TYR A 18 7.17 9.31 -0.66
N LEU A 19 8.20 9.72 -1.40
CA LEU A 19 8.82 11.04 -1.28
C LEU A 19 7.90 12.18 -1.76
N LEU A 20 6.95 11.88 -2.64
CA LEU A 20 5.98 12.86 -3.16
C LEU A 20 4.75 13.00 -2.27
N VAL A 21 4.48 12.03 -1.39
CA VAL A 21 3.32 12.09 -0.48
C VAL A 21 3.53 13.18 0.56
N ASN A 22 2.51 14.00 0.73
CA ASN A 22 2.38 15.06 1.71
C ASN A 22 0.92 15.17 2.18
N GLU A 23 0.66 16.04 3.15
CA GLU A 23 -0.66 16.19 3.77
C GLU A 23 -1.79 16.57 2.78
N THR A 24 -1.46 17.15 1.64
CA THR A 24 -2.44 17.58 0.63
C THR A 24 -2.82 16.47 -0.36
N ASN A 25 -1.93 15.50 -0.58
CA ASN A 25 -2.12 14.42 -1.56
C ASN A 25 -2.15 13.02 -0.93
N VAL A 26 -1.98 12.91 0.40
CA VAL A 26 -2.03 11.63 1.11
C VAL A 26 -3.33 10.86 0.84
N LYS A 27 -4.48 11.54 0.83
CA LYS A 27 -5.78 10.89 0.60
C LYS A 27 -5.90 10.23 -0.79
N PRO A 28 -5.70 10.94 -1.91
CA PRO A 28 -5.76 10.31 -3.23
C PRO A 28 -4.64 9.30 -3.45
N LEU A 29 -3.42 9.56 -2.96
CA LEU A 29 -2.29 8.63 -3.16
C LEU A 29 -2.45 7.34 -2.37
N THR A 30 -2.92 7.39 -1.11
CA THR A 30 -3.22 6.19 -0.34
C THR A 30 -4.29 5.34 -1.04
N LYS A 31 -5.32 5.96 -1.62
CA LYS A 31 -6.35 5.25 -2.39
C LYS A 31 -5.75 4.55 -3.62
N GLU A 32 -4.94 5.24 -4.42
CA GLU A 32 -4.28 4.63 -5.59
C GLU A 32 -3.35 3.48 -5.21
N LEU A 33 -2.62 3.60 -4.09
CA LEU A 33 -1.77 2.52 -3.58
C LEU A 33 -2.59 1.30 -3.12
N ILE A 34 -3.74 1.50 -2.50
CA ILE A 34 -4.67 0.42 -2.12
C ILE A 34 -5.26 -0.24 -3.37
N ASP A 35 -5.68 0.52 -4.38
CA ASP A 35 -6.15 -0.04 -5.65
C ASP A 35 -5.04 -0.84 -6.35
N TYR A 36 -3.79 -0.35 -6.28
CA TYR A 36 -2.63 -1.07 -6.80
C TYR A 36 -2.32 -2.36 -6.02
N LEU A 37 -2.56 -2.37 -4.70
CA LEU A 37 -2.45 -3.58 -3.86
C LEU A 37 -3.39 -4.69 -4.32
N HIS A 38 -4.56 -4.36 -4.85
CA HIS A 38 -5.52 -5.34 -5.33
C HIS A 38 -4.97 -6.17 -6.51
N VAL A 39 -4.31 -5.50 -7.46
CA VAL A 39 -3.79 -6.09 -8.71
C VAL A 39 -2.33 -6.54 -8.64
N SER A 40 -1.63 -6.25 -7.55
CA SER A 40 -0.20 -6.58 -7.37
C SER A 40 0.05 -8.08 -7.17
N ASP A 41 1.27 -8.54 -7.45
CA ASP A 41 1.69 -9.93 -7.19
C ASP A 41 1.81 -10.21 -5.68
N GLN A 42 1.48 -11.43 -5.24
CA GLN A 42 1.45 -11.80 -3.82
C GLN A 42 2.78 -11.55 -3.10
N ASP A 43 3.92 -11.81 -3.76
CA ASP A 43 5.25 -11.54 -3.22
C ASP A 43 5.53 -10.04 -3.02
N PHE A 44 4.85 -9.15 -3.75
CA PHE A 44 5.00 -7.69 -3.65
C PHE A 44 3.97 -7.05 -2.71
N LYS A 45 2.81 -7.68 -2.54
CA LYS A 45 1.73 -7.17 -1.69
C LYS A 45 2.18 -6.96 -0.23
N GLY A 46 3.11 -7.78 0.27
CA GLY A 46 3.71 -7.60 1.59
C GLY A 46 4.42 -6.26 1.75
N ASP A 47 5.46 -6.01 0.93
CA ASP A 47 6.21 -4.74 0.92
C ASP A 47 5.30 -3.53 0.68
N LEU A 48 4.33 -3.65 -0.24
CA LEU A 48 3.40 -2.57 -0.56
C LEU A 48 2.49 -2.23 0.63
N THR A 49 1.95 -3.23 1.31
CA THR A 49 1.10 -3.06 2.51
C THR A 49 1.88 -2.34 3.61
N GLU A 50 3.11 -2.79 3.90
CA GLU A 50 3.96 -2.17 4.93
C GLU A 50 4.20 -0.68 4.62
N LYS A 51 4.46 -0.35 3.36
CA LYS A 51 4.66 1.04 2.93
C LYS A 51 3.40 1.88 3.09
N ILE A 52 2.24 1.37 2.67
CA ILE A 52 0.94 2.05 2.82
C ILE A 52 0.65 2.33 4.29
N CYS A 53 0.87 1.35 5.16
CA CYS A 53 0.71 1.52 6.61
C CYS A 53 1.60 2.64 7.14
N SER A 54 2.88 2.66 6.75
CA SER A 54 3.82 3.70 7.18
C SER A 54 3.41 5.10 6.71
N ILE A 55 2.82 5.23 5.52
CA ILE A 55 2.28 6.50 5.00
C ILE A 55 1.11 6.96 5.87
N ILE A 56 0.14 6.07 6.11
CA ILE A 56 -1.05 6.37 6.91
C ILE A 56 -0.66 6.78 8.33
N GLU A 57 0.31 6.09 8.95
CA GLU A 57 0.81 6.43 10.29
C GLU A 57 1.46 7.82 10.36
N LYS A 58 2.24 8.20 9.34
CA LYS A 58 3.00 9.46 9.35
C LYS A 58 2.20 10.67 8.88
N LEU A 59 1.30 10.48 7.92
CA LEU A 59 0.61 11.56 7.22
C LEU A 59 -0.88 11.62 7.51
N SER A 60 -1.37 10.81 8.46
CA SER A 60 -2.76 10.90 8.87
C SER A 60 -3.08 12.26 9.50
N PRO A 61 -4.01 13.03 8.93
CA PRO A 61 -4.40 14.33 9.49
C PRO A 61 -5.20 14.18 10.79
N ASP A 62 -6.01 13.10 10.91
CA ASP A 62 -6.92 12.90 12.04
C ASP A 62 -7.09 11.40 12.37
N LYS A 63 -7.37 11.08 13.63
CA LYS A 63 -7.52 9.70 14.09
C LYS A 63 -8.65 8.92 13.39
N ILE A 64 -9.72 9.60 12.99
CA ILE A 64 -10.83 8.95 12.26
C ILE A 64 -10.35 8.47 10.90
N TRP A 65 -9.61 9.31 10.18
CA TRP A 65 -9.06 8.96 8.88
C TRP A 65 -8.03 7.83 9.02
N TYR A 66 -7.15 7.88 10.02
CA TYR A 66 -6.23 6.79 10.33
C TYR A 66 -6.92 5.43 10.45
N ILE A 67 -7.97 5.36 11.30
CA ILE A 67 -8.69 4.11 11.57
C ILE A 67 -9.40 3.62 10.31
N ASP A 68 -10.07 4.52 9.58
CA ASP A 68 -10.76 4.20 8.34
C ASP A 68 -9.81 3.57 7.30
N GLN A 69 -8.65 4.19 7.07
CA GLN A 69 -7.67 3.68 6.12
C GLN A 69 -7.02 2.36 6.59
N MET A 70 -6.71 2.23 7.88
CA MET A 70 -6.20 0.97 8.44
C MET A 70 -7.20 -0.17 8.29
N LEU A 71 -8.50 0.09 8.47
CA LEU A 71 -9.56 -0.90 8.25
C LEU A 71 -9.68 -1.27 6.77
N MET A 72 -9.55 -0.32 5.85
CA MET A 72 -9.54 -0.61 4.41
C MET A 72 -8.36 -1.52 4.03
N VAL A 73 -7.15 -1.19 4.48
CA VAL A 73 -5.95 -2.01 4.22
C VAL A 73 -6.11 -3.40 4.85
N LEU A 74 -6.59 -3.48 6.10
CA LEU A 74 -6.84 -4.76 6.77
C LEU A 74 -7.89 -5.59 6.02
N SER A 75 -8.95 -4.97 5.50
CA SER A 75 -9.98 -5.66 4.71
C SER A 75 -9.36 -6.28 3.45
N GLU A 76 -8.58 -5.51 2.69
CA GLU A 76 -7.91 -6.00 1.49
C GLU A 76 -6.90 -7.12 1.81
N VAL A 77 -6.17 -7.00 2.92
CA VAL A 77 -5.18 -8.00 3.35
C VAL A 77 -5.82 -9.25 3.94
N CYS A 78 -6.91 -9.14 4.71
CA CYS A 78 -7.65 -10.28 5.24
C CYS A 78 -8.23 -11.14 4.11
N ILE A 79 -8.68 -10.53 3.01
CA ILE A 79 -9.10 -11.28 1.81
C ILE A 79 -7.96 -12.16 1.29
N MET A 80 -6.71 -11.70 1.37
CA MET A 80 -5.54 -12.51 0.98
C MET A 80 -5.26 -13.67 1.94
N VAL A 81 -5.43 -13.46 3.25
CA VAL A 81 -5.22 -14.52 4.27
C VAL A 81 -6.28 -15.61 4.14
N VAL A 82 -7.54 -15.24 3.87
CA VAL A 82 -8.62 -16.21 3.66
C VAL A 82 -8.50 -16.93 2.31
N GLY A 83 -8.02 -16.23 1.27
CA GLY A 83 -7.78 -16.81 -0.06
C GLY A 83 -6.63 -17.81 -0.15
N SER A 84 -5.75 -17.86 0.86
CA SER A 84 -4.67 -18.85 0.97
C SER A 84 -5.12 -20.18 1.60
N CYS A 85 -6.38 -20.27 2.04
CA CYS A 85 -7.07 -21.54 2.34
C CYS A 85 -7.83 -22.03 1.10
N LYS A 86 -7.13 -22.35 0.02
CA LYS A 86 -7.66 -23.19 -1.05
C LYS A 86 -6.57 -24.01 -1.71
#